data_AF-A0A0F9NLK3-F1
#
_entry.id   AF-A0A0F9NLK3-F1
#
_cell.length_a   1.000
_cell.length_b   1.000
_cell.length_c   1.000
_cell.angle_alpha   90.00
_cell.angle_beta   90.00
_cell.angle_gamma   90.00
#
_symmetry.space_group_name_H-M   'P 1'
#
loop_
_entity.id
_entity.type
_entity.pdbx_description
1 polymer ?
#
loop_
_entity_poly.entity_id
_entity_poly.type
_entity_poly.pdbx_seq_one_letter_code
_entity_poly.pdbx_strand_id
1 'polypeptide(L)'
;ALRRLRKFARQGAADKLDLDDTIRSTARNAGYLDLKMVPERHNAVKVLIFFDVGGSMDPHVRVCEELFSASRLEFKHMEYFYFHNFVYESVWKNNIRRMNETTDTWDVLHKYSSDYKVIFVGDATMASYEISHAGGSIEHWNKESGAAWFQRISEHFRKVVWINPLPESYWGTGGSLGMTRQLVNNHMYPLTVEGLESAMKYLSK
;
A
#
# COMPACT_ATOMS: atom_id res chain seq x y z
N ALA A 1 11.53 4.50 7.48
CA ALA A 1 10.81 4.67 6.18
C ALA A 1 9.31 4.99 6.33
N LEU A 2 8.47 4.07 6.82
CA LEU A 2 6.99 4.18 6.79
C LEU A 2 6.41 5.42 7.49
N ARG A 3 7.04 5.90 8.57
CA ARG A 3 6.68 7.18 9.24
C ARG A 3 6.63 8.39 8.29
N ARG A 4 7.34 8.36 7.14
CA ARG A 4 7.34 9.45 6.15
C ARG A 4 6.02 9.59 5.41
N LEU A 5 5.19 8.54 5.34
CA LEU A 5 3.85 8.63 4.77
C LEU A 5 2.89 9.41 5.67
N ARG A 6 3.25 9.75 6.92
CA ARG A 6 2.33 10.42 7.84
C ARG A 6 1.94 11.80 7.31
N LYS A 7 0.72 11.90 6.80
CA LYS A 7 0.03 13.17 6.58
C LYS A 7 -0.91 13.39 7.75
N PHE A 8 -0.50 14.29 8.63
CA PHE A 8 -1.31 14.64 9.79
C PHE A 8 -2.35 15.67 9.42
N ALA A 9 -3.63 15.33 9.65
CA ALA A 9 -4.72 16.29 9.62
C ALA A 9 -5.17 16.55 11.06
N ARG A 10 -5.56 17.80 11.36
CA ARG A 10 -6.30 18.12 12.59
C ARG A 10 -7.76 17.74 12.35
N GLN A 11 -8.29 16.82 13.15
CA GLN A 11 -9.69 16.38 13.07
C GLN A 11 -10.20 16.07 14.48
N GLY A 12 -11.43 16.46 14.80
CA GLY A 12 -12.05 16.17 16.10
C GLY A 12 -12.30 17.42 16.96
N ALA A 13 -12.69 17.20 18.22
CA ALA A 13 -12.88 18.25 19.21
C ALA A 13 -11.54 18.89 19.58
N ALA A 14 -11.55 20.18 19.97
CA ALA A 14 -10.35 20.89 20.40
C ALA A 14 -10.00 20.50 21.84
N ASP A 15 -9.24 19.44 22.00
CA ASP A 15 -8.88 18.81 23.27
C ASP A 15 -7.39 18.90 23.61
N LYS A 16 -6.56 19.35 22.67
CA LYS A 16 -5.10 19.46 22.83
C LYS A 16 -4.67 20.92 22.95
N LEU A 17 -3.80 21.21 23.92
CA LEU A 17 -3.25 22.56 24.09
C LEU A 17 -2.27 22.90 22.96
N ASP A 18 -2.56 23.97 22.21
CA ASP A 18 -1.63 24.57 21.25
C ASP A 18 -0.68 25.50 22.03
N LEU A 19 0.46 24.94 22.47
CA LEU A 19 1.43 25.66 23.29
C LEU A 19 1.95 26.93 22.60
N ASP A 20 2.27 26.85 21.30
CA ASP A 20 2.84 27.99 20.57
C ASP A 20 1.84 29.15 20.46
N ASP A 21 0.59 28.84 20.12
CA ASP A 21 -0.46 29.86 19.98
C ASP A 21 -0.93 30.38 21.34
N THR A 22 -0.94 29.52 22.36
CA THR A 22 -1.18 29.90 23.76
C THR A 22 -0.13 30.88 24.26
N ILE A 23 1.17 30.58 24.05
CA ILE A 23 2.27 31.47 24.45
C ILE A 23 2.15 32.82 23.74
N ARG A 24 1.89 32.81 22.43
CA ARG A 24 1.78 34.03 21.63
C ARG A 24 0.57 34.88 22.04
N SER A 25 -0.58 34.25 22.27
CA SER A 25 -1.81 34.93 22.68
C SER A 25 -1.67 35.51 24.09
N THR A 26 -1.10 34.72 25.01
CA THR A 26 -0.80 35.17 26.37
C THR A 26 0.17 36.36 26.39
N ALA A 27 1.23 36.31 25.59
CA ALA A 27 2.19 37.41 25.47
C ALA A 27 1.56 38.69 24.90
N ARG A 28 0.63 38.57 23.95
CA ARG A 28 -0.12 39.71 23.38
C ARG A 28 -1.19 40.26 24.32
N ASN A 29 -1.70 39.43 25.23
CA ASN A 29 -2.71 39.80 26.20
C ASN A 29 -2.11 40.30 27.52
N ALA A 30 -1.02 41.06 27.46
CA ALA A 30 -0.32 41.63 28.63
C ALA A 30 0.04 40.61 29.74
N GLY A 31 0.28 39.35 29.37
CA GLY A 31 0.62 38.28 30.32
C GLY A 31 -0.59 37.56 30.95
N TYR A 32 -1.82 37.91 30.59
CA TYR A 32 -3.00 37.13 30.96
C TYR A 32 -3.05 35.85 30.13
N LEU A 33 -3.05 34.71 30.84
CA LEU A 33 -3.06 33.37 30.24
C LEU A 33 -4.28 33.20 29.31
N ASP A 34 -4.02 32.98 28.03
CA ASP A 34 -5.03 32.75 26.99
C ASP A 34 -4.77 31.37 26.36
N LEU A 35 -5.43 30.35 26.90
CA LEU A 35 -5.29 28.96 26.49
C LEU A 35 -5.95 28.74 25.13
N LYS A 36 -5.14 28.33 24.14
CA LYS A 36 -5.62 27.94 22.81
C LYS A 36 -5.68 26.43 22.70
N MET A 37 -6.88 25.91 22.51
CA MET A 37 -7.12 24.49 22.30
C MET A 37 -7.28 24.23 20.80
N VAL A 38 -6.70 23.13 20.33
CA VAL A 38 -6.80 22.66 18.95
C VAL A 38 -7.05 21.17 18.92
N PRO A 39 -7.67 20.62 17.86
CA PRO A 39 -7.83 19.19 17.73
C PRO A 39 -6.49 18.47 17.61
N GLU A 40 -6.40 17.26 18.16
CA GLU A 40 -5.24 16.41 17.97
C GLU A 40 -4.95 16.10 16.49
N ARG A 41 -3.66 15.99 16.16
CA ARG A 41 -3.19 15.59 14.82
C ARG A 41 -3.24 14.07 14.69
N HIS A 42 -4.10 13.56 13.82
CA HIS A 42 -4.14 12.14 13.47
C HIS A 42 -3.55 11.87 12.09
N ASN A 43 -2.96 10.68 11.90
CA ASN A 43 -2.54 10.23 10.57
C ASN A 43 -3.79 9.95 9.72
N ALA A 44 -4.01 10.77 8.69
CA ALA A 44 -5.17 10.67 7.80
C ALA A 44 -4.88 9.83 6.54
N VAL A 45 -3.67 9.27 6.41
CA VAL A 45 -3.33 8.48 5.23
C VAL A 45 -4.01 7.12 5.29
N LYS A 46 -4.69 6.80 4.19
CA LYS A 46 -5.38 5.54 3.95
C LYS A 46 -4.49 4.66 3.07
N VAL A 47 -4.26 3.42 3.47
CA VAL A 47 -3.35 2.50 2.78
C VAL A 47 -4.06 1.18 2.50
N LEU A 48 -3.93 0.67 1.27
CA LEU A 48 -4.25 -0.71 0.91
C LEU A 48 -2.95 -1.45 0.60
N ILE A 49 -2.75 -2.61 1.21
CA ILE A 49 -1.59 -3.45 0.96
C ILE A 49 -2.03 -4.78 0.36
N PHE A 50 -1.41 -5.20 -0.73
CA PHE A 50 -1.62 -6.49 -1.37
C PHE A 50 -0.36 -7.32 -1.22
N PHE A 51 -0.46 -8.47 -0.58
CA PHE A 51 0.65 -9.39 -0.35
C PHE A 51 0.55 -10.58 -1.29
N ASP A 52 1.63 -10.83 -2.02
CA ASP A 52 1.77 -12.06 -2.77
C ASP A 52 1.99 -13.24 -1.81
N VAL A 53 1.24 -14.31 -2.02
CA VAL A 53 1.31 -15.57 -1.29
C VAL A 53 1.52 -16.70 -2.28
N GLY A 54 2.71 -17.30 -2.24
CA GLY A 54 3.17 -18.25 -3.24
C GLY A 54 4.52 -18.82 -2.84
N GLY A 55 4.88 -20.01 -3.34
CA GLY A 55 6.08 -20.72 -2.88
C GLY A 55 7.39 -19.94 -3.06
N SER A 56 7.48 -19.06 -4.05
CA SER A 56 8.66 -18.19 -4.26
C SER A 56 8.74 -17.06 -3.23
N MET A 57 7.62 -16.70 -2.60
CA MET A 57 7.53 -15.72 -1.52
C MET A 57 7.81 -16.31 -0.13
N ASP A 58 7.80 -17.63 0.04
CA ASP A 58 8.03 -18.30 1.34
C ASP A 58 9.30 -17.79 2.08
N PRO A 59 10.46 -17.58 1.42
CA PRO A 59 11.64 -17.03 2.08
C PRO A 59 11.47 -15.58 2.56
N HIS A 60 10.50 -14.85 2.01
CA HIS A 60 10.27 -13.43 2.22
C HIS A 60 9.07 -13.13 3.14
N VAL A 61 8.22 -14.13 3.42
CA VAL A 61 7.01 -14.01 4.27
C VAL A 61 7.34 -13.34 5.60
N ARG A 62 8.36 -13.83 6.32
CA ARG A 62 8.74 -13.30 7.64
C ARG A 62 9.10 -11.82 7.58
N VAL A 63 9.88 -11.40 6.59
CA VAL A 63 10.29 -9.99 6.44
C VAL A 63 9.09 -9.12 6.10
N CYS A 64 8.18 -9.60 5.26
CA CYS A 64 6.94 -8.91 4.92
C CYS A 64 6.01 -8.78 6.14
N GLU A 65 5.91 -9.82 6.97
CA GLU A 65 5.14 -9.81 8.22
C GLU A 65 5.72 -8.87 9.28
N GLU A 66 7.05 -8.83 9.43
CA GLU A 66 7.73 -7.91 10.34
C GLU A 66 7.52 -6.45 9.88
N LEU A 67 7.66 -6.19 8.59
CA LEU A 67 7.36 -4.89 7.99
C LEU A 67 5.90 -4.49 8.22
N PHE A 68 4.96 -5.41 7.99
CA PHE A 68 3.54 -5.18 8.18
C PHE A 68 3.20 -4.89 9.65
N SER A 69 3.74 -5.68 10.57
CA SER A 69 3.52 -5.53 12.02
C SER A 69 4.02 -4.17 12.51
N ALA A 70 5.19 -3.75 12.05
CA ALA A 70 5.73 -2.42 12.33
C ALA A 70 4.90 -1.29 11.69
N SER A 71 4.35 -1.52 10.51
CA SER A 71 3.52 -0.54 9.78
C SER A 71 2.16 -0.30 10.42
N ARG A 72 1.54 -1.36 10.94
CA ARG A 72 0.15 -1.34 11.43
C ARG A 72 -0.07 -0.35 12.57
N LEU A 73 0.93 -0.15 13.42
CA LEU A 73 0.87 0.82 14.52
C LEU A 73 0.89 2.28 14.04
N GLU A 74 1.37 2.53 12.83
CA GLU A 74 1.55 3.88 12.29
C GLU A 74 0.35 4.38 11.46
N PHE A 75 -0.51 3.48 10.98
CA PHE A 75 -1.66 3.81 10.11
C PHE A 75 -2.99 3.45 10.75
N LYS A 76 -3.85 4.47 10.96
CA LYS A 76 -5.21 4.29 11.49
C LYS A 76 -6.16 3.62 10.49
N HIS A 77 -5.95 3.87 9.20
CA HIS A 77 -6.77 3.36 8.11
C HIS A 77 -5.92 2.51 7.15
N MET A 78 -5.67 1.28 7.55
CA MET A 78 -4.88 0.33 6.77
C MET A 78 -5.66 -0.97 6.63
N GLU A 79 -5.90 -1.37 5.38
CA GLU A 79 -6.50 -2.66 5.04
C GLU A 79 -5.51 -3.45 4.20
N TYR A 80 -5.60 -4.77 4.22
CA TYR A 80 -4.71 -5.63 3.48
C TYR A 80 -5.45 -6.82 2.86
N PHE A 81 -4.88 -7.31 1.78
CA PHE A 81 -5.36 -8.45 1.00
C PHE A 81 -4.18 -9.29 0.56
N TYR A 82 -4.46 -10.54 0.18
CA TYR A 82 -3.50 -11.47 -0.38
C TYR A 82 -3.89 -11.82 -1.82
N PHE A 83 -2.90 -12.08 -2.67
CA PHE A 83 -3.07 -12.59 -4.03
C PHE A 83 -1.99 -13.63 -4.33
N HIS A 84 -2.12 -14.44 -5.38
CA HIS A 84 -1.11 -15.44 -5.74
C HIS A 84 -0.54 -15.10 -7.13
N ASN A 85 0.76 -14.83 -7.18
CA ASN A 85 1.53 -14.40 -8.36
C ASN A 85 1.10 -13.04 -8.93
N PHE A 86 -0.18 -12.87 -9.30
CA PHE A 86 -0.72 -11.62 -9.80
C PHE A 86 -2.17 -11.38 -9.36
N VAL A 87 -2.66 -10.16 -9.58
CA VAL A 87 -4.03 -9.76 -9.23
C VAL A 87 -5.01 -10.05 -10.38
N TYR A 88 -6.17 -10.62 -10.02
CA TYR A 88 -7.23 -10.99 -10.95
C TYR A 88 -8.60 -10.55 -10.40
N GLU A 89 -9.67 -11.33 -10.62
CA GLU A 89 -11.03 -11.01 -10.20
C GLU A 89 -11.29 -11.13 -8.70
N SER A 90 -10.43 -11.80 -7.95
CA SER A 90 -10.58 -11.96 -6.51
C SER A 90 -9.24 -11.91 -5.78
N VAL A 91 -9.32 -11.53 -4.50
CA VAL A 91 -8.21 -11.48 -3.54
C VAL A 91 -8.66 -12.12 -2.23
N TRP A 92 -7.73 -12.55 -1.39
CA TRP A 92 -8.04 -13.18 -0.10
C TRP A 92 -7.85 -12.20 1.06
N LYS A 93 -8.63 -12.36 2.13
CA LYS A 93 -8.39 -11.65 3.39
C LYS A 93 -7.46 -12.38 4.35
N ASN A 94 -7.25 -13.66 4.11
CA ASN A 94 -6.43 -14.53 4.94
C ASN A 94 -5.34 -15.17 4.09
N ASN A 95 -4.16 -15.39 4.68
CA ASN A 95 -3.03 -16.04 4.01
C ASN A 95 -3.33 -17.52 3.70
N ILE A 96 -4.18 -18.15 4.52
CA ILE A 96 -4.69 -19.50 4.24
C ILE A 96 -5.69 -19.35 3.08
N ARG A 97 -5.22 -19.59 1.84
CA ARG A 97 -5.94 -19.50 0.56
C ARG A 97 -7.15 -20.43 0.48
N ARG A 98 -8.17 -20.20 1.30
CA ARG A 98 -9.44 -20.92 1.26
C ARG A 98 -10.32 -20.28 0.20
N MET A 99 -10.76 -21.07 -0.77
CA MET A 99 -11.62 -20.59 -1.87
C MET A 99 -12.91 -19.91 -1.38
N ASN A 100 -13.41 -20.31 -0.20
CA ASN A 100 -14.65 -19.77 0.38
C ASN A 100 -14.50 -18.41 1.10
N GLU A 101 -13.28 -17.86 1.22
CA GLU A 101 -13.01 -16.58 1.90
C GLU A 101 -12.30 -15.59 0.96
N THR A 102 -12.79 -15.49 -0.27
CA THR A 102 -12.34 -14.51 -1.26
C THR A 102 -13.16 -13.22 -1.19
N THR A 103 -12.58 -12.12 -1.66
CA THR A 103 -13.22 -10.82 -1.87
C THR A 103 -13.03 -10.46 -3.33
N ASP A 104 -14.11 -10.09 -4.02
CA ASP A 104 -14.04 -9.68 -5.41
C ASP A 104 -13.22 -8.39 -5.54
N THR A 105 -12.32 -8.34 -6.52
CA THR A 105 -11.50 -7.15 -6.80
C THR A 105 -12.39 -5.95 -7.15
N TRP A 106 -13.55 -6.19 -7.78
CA TRP A 106 -14.56 -5.14 -7.97
C TRP A 106 -15.06 -4.56 -6.65
N ASP A 107 -15.33 -5.38 -5.64
CA ASP A 107 -15.77 -4.88 -4.33
C ASP A 107 -14.69 -4.04 -3.67
N VAL A 108 -13.41 -4.40 -3.84
CA VAL A 108 -12.29 -3.59 -3.38
C VAL A 108 -12.28 -2.22 -4.07
N LEU A 109 -12.44 -2.18 -5.40
CA LEU A 109 -12.49 -0.94 -6.18
C LEU A 109 -13.69 -0.07 -5.80
N HIS A 110 -14.86 -0.66 -5.56
CA HIS A 110 -16.06 0.08 -5.15
C HIS A 110 -16.00 0.59 -3.71
N LYS A 111 -15.44 -0.21 -2.79
CA LYS A 111 -15.39 0.09 -1.36
C LYS A 111 -14.37 1.16 -1.02
N TYR A 112 -13.20 1.12 -1.66
CA TYR A 112 -12.10 2.02 -1.33
C TYR A 112 -11.97 3.14 -2.37
N SER A 113 -11.96 4.37 -1.87
CA SER A 113 -11.85 5.56 -2.68
C SER A 113 -10.45 5.73 -3.31
N SER A 114 -10.38 6.46 -4.42
CA SER A 114 -9.14 6.72 -5.18
C SER A 114 -8.00 7.40 -4.40
N ASP A 115 -8.25 7.92 -3.20
CA ASP A 115 -7.27 8.57 -2.32
C ASP A 115 -6.43 7.58 -1.49
N TYR A 116 -6.81 6.29 -1.48
CA TYR A 116 -5.98 5.24 -0.89
C TYR A 116 -4.64 5.12 -1.62
N LYS A 117 -3.59 4.89 -0.83
CA LYS A 117 -2.25 4.58 -1.32
C LYS A 117 -2.13 3.07 -1.42
N VAL A 118 -1.89 2.54 -2.61
CA VAL A 118 -1.83 1.10 -2.86
C VAL A 118 -0.37 0.64 -2.90
N ILE A 119 -0.08 -0.42 -2.17
CA ILE A 119 1.23 -1.05 -2.10
C ILE A 119 1.05 -2.52 -2.41
N PHE A 120 1.62 -2.98 -3.52
CA PHE A 120 1.81 -4.40 -3.77
C PHE A 120 3.14 -4.85 -3.17
N VAL A 121 3.20 -6.04 -2.58
CA VAL A 121 4.39 -6.64 -2.02
C VAL A 121 4.51 -8.06 -2.57
N GLY A 122 5.49 -8.31 -3.41
CA GLY A 122 5.67 -9.60 -4.08
C GLY A 122 6.94 -9.63 -4.92
N ASP A 123 7.47 -10.82 -5.17
CA ASP A 123 8.69 -11.00 -5.98
C ASP A 123 8.43 -10.82 -7.49
N ALA A 124 7.16 -10.76 -7.90
CA ALA A 124 6.71 -10.67 -9.28
C ALA A 124 7.32 -11.75 -10.18
N THR A 125 7.68 -12.90 -9.61
CA THR A 125 8.30 -14.02 -10.31
C THR A 125 7.25 -15.07 -10.64
N MET A 126 6.79 -15.01 -11.89
CA MET A 126 5.75 -15.89 -12.41
C MET A 126 5.95 -16.09 -13.91
N ALA A 127 5.18 -16.97 -14.53
CA ALA A 127 5.23 -17.08 -15.99
C ALA A 127 4.56 -15.86 -16.65
N SER A 128 5.12 -15.34 -17.74
CA SER A 128 4.63 -14.10 -18.36
C SER A 128 3.18 -14.17 -18.86
N TYR A 129 2.68 -15.38 -19.16
CA TYR A 129 1.28 -15.59 -19.55
C TYR A 129 0.29 -15.35 -18.40
N GLU A 130 0.71 -15.51 -17.15
CA GLU A 130 -0.12 -15.21 -15.96
C GLU A 130 -0.51 -13.72 -15.96
N ILE A 131 0.39 -12.85 -16.41
CA ILE A 131 0.13 -11.41 -16.55
C ILE A 131 -0.60 -11.08 -17.85
N SER A 132 -0.15 -11.65 -18.98
CA SER A 132 -0.58 -11.18 -20.31
C SER A 132 -1.88 -11.79 -20.86
N HIS A 133 -2.27 -12.99 -20.42
CA HIS A 133 -3.35 -13.76 -21.06
C HIS A 133 -4.55 -14.00 -20.14
N ALA A 134 -5.73 -14.10 -20.74
CA ALA A 134 -6.89 -14.72 -20.09
C ALA A 134 -6.65 -16.23 -19.95
N GLY A 135 -7.14 -16.83 -18.86
CA GLY A 135 -6.84 -18.21 -18.47
C GLY A 135 -5.39 -18.45 -18.03
N GLY A 136 -4.61 -17.37 -17.81
CA GLY A 136 -3.23 -17.45 -17.36
C GLY A 136 -3.07 -17.74 -15.86
N SER A 137 -4.09 -17.51 -15.03
CA SER A 137 -4.05 -17.78 -13.60
C SER A 137 -3.85 -19.28 -13.33
N ILE A 138 -2.98 -19.59 -12.37
CA ILE A 138 -2.72 -20.97 -11.94
C ILE A 138 -3.74 -21.50 -10.94
N GLU A 139 -4.52 -20.62 -10.31
CA GLU A 139 -5.54 -21.00 -9.31
C GLU A 139 -6.90 -21.32 -9.95
N HIS A 140 -7.22 -20.67 -11.07
CA HIS A 140 -8.52 -20.76 -11.72
C HIS A 140 -8.48 -20.19 -13.15
N TRP A 141 -9.55 -20.39 -13.90
CA TRP A 141 -9.70 -19.76 -15.21
C TRP A 141 -10.15 -18.30 -15.07
N ASN A 142 -9.23 -17.35 -15.20
CA ASN A 142 -9.53 -15.91 -15.24
C ASN A 142 -10.04 -15.49 -16.61
N LYS A 143 -11.20 -14.83 -16.68
CA LYS A 143 -11.78 -14.39 -17.96
C LYS A 143 -10.98 -13.29 -18.65
N GLU A 144 -10.23 -12.51 -17.88
CA GLU A 144 -9.47 -11.35 -18.34
C GLU A 144 -8.06 -11.42 -17.78
N SER A 145 -7.07 -10.92 -18.52
CA SER A 145 -5.66 -11.01 -18.14
C SER A 145 -5.35 -10.29 -16.83
N GLY A 146 -4.30 -10.74 -16.14
CA GLY A 146 -3.80 -10.07 -14.95
C GLY A 146 -3.46 -8.60 -15.21
N ALA A 147 -2.85 -8.31 -16.36
CA ALA A 147 -2.54 -6.94 -16.79
C ALA A 147 -3.78 -6.05 -16.87
N ALA A 148 -4.90 -6.56 -17.38
CA ALA A 148 -6.16 -5.81 -17.45
C ALA A 148 -6.70 -5.47 -16.06
N TRP A 149 -6.64 -6.43 -15.13
CA TRP A 149 -7.02 -6.21 -13.73
C TRP A 149 -6.11 -5.19 -13.03
N PHE A 150 -4.79 -5.33 -13.19
CA PHE A 150 -3.84 -4.40 -12.61
C PHE A 150 -4.01 -2.98 -13.17
N GLN A 151 -4.27 -2.85 -14.49
CA GLN A 151 -4.53 -1.56 -15.11
C GLN A 151 -5.76 -0.87 -14.52
N ARG A 152 -6.87 -1.61 -14.28
CA ARG A 152 -8.04 -1.02 -13.60
C ARG A 152 -7.71 -0.52 -12.20
N ILE A 153 -6.90 -1.25 -11.45
CA ILE A 153 -6.45 -0.85 -10.11
C ILE A 153 -5.60 0.41 -10.20
N SER A 154 -4.65 0.47 -11.12
CA SER A 154 -3.75 1.62 -11.28
C SER A 154 -4.43 2.87 -11.84
N GLU A 155 -5.51 2.70 -12.62
CA GLU A 155 -6.35 3.80 -13.09
C GLU A 155 -7.28 4.33 -11.99
N HIS A 156 -7.79 3.46 -11.11
CA HIS A 156 -8.68 3.85 -10.01
C HIS A 156 -7.93 4.54 -8.86
N PHE A 157 -6.80 3.97 -8.43
CA PHE A 157 -6.01 4.51 -7.32
C PHE A 157 -4.89 5.41 -7.82
N ARG A 158 -4.83 6.64 -7.31
CA ARG A 158 -3.88 7.66 -7.80
C ARG A 158 -2.41 7.33 -7.58
N LYS A 159 -2.12 6.42 -6.64
CA LYS A 159 -0.76 6.10 -6.20
C LYS A 159 -0.66 4.61 -5.93
N VAL A 160 0.00 3.92 -6.84
CA VAL A 160 0.29 2.49 -6.76
C VAL A 160 1.80 2.31 -6.82
N VAL A 161 2.35 1.49 -5.93
CA VAL A 161 3.74 1.06 -5.96
C VAL A 161 3.82 -0.46 -5.81
N TRP A 162 4.94 -1.03 -6.26
CA TRP A 162 5.27 -2.43 -6.04
C TRP A 162 6.57 -2.54 -5.24
N ILE A 163 6.55 -3.24 -4.11
CA ILE A 163 7.73 -3.53 -3.31
C ILE A 163 8.17 -4.95 -3.61
N ASN A 164 9.38 -5.11 -4.13
CA ASN A 164 9.89 -6.39 -4.56
C ASN A 164 11.07 -6.82 -3.65
N PRO A 165 11.01 -8.01 -3.01
CA PRO A 165 12.08 -8.52 -2.16
C PRO A 165 13.31 -9.02 -2.93
N LEU A 166 13.19 -9.28 -4.23
CA LEU A 166 14.33 -9.68 -5.05
C LEU A 166 15.27 -8.48 -5.29
N PRO A 167 16.59 -8.71 -5.36
CA PRO A 167 17.54 -7.65 -5.65
C PRO A 167 17.26 -7.02 -7.02
N GLU A 168 17.44 -5.70 -7.14
CA GLU A 168 17.11 -4.95 -8.38
C GLU A 168 17.87 -5.45 -9.61
N SER A 169 19.06 -6.06 -9.43
CA SER A 169 19.84 -6.66 -10.51
C SER A 169 19.10 -7.80 -11.23
N TYR A 170 18.09 -8.41 -10.60
CA TYR A 170 17.26 -9.46 -11.18
C TYR A 170 16.11 -8.89 -12.01
N TRP A 171 15.79 -7.60 -11.89
CA TRP A 171 14.65 -6.96 -12.54
C TRP A 171 14.97 -6.57 -13.99
N GLY A 172 15.26 -7.58 -14.80
CA GLY A 172 15.48 -7.41 -16.24
C GLY A 172 14.30 -6.73 -16.94
N THR A 173 14.52 -6.33 -18.20
CA THR A 173 13.51 -5.65 -19.02
C THR A 173 12.47 -6.60 -19.63
N GLY A 174 12.66 -7.92 -19.49
CA GLY A 174 11.78 -8.96 -20.02
C GLY A 174 11.13 -9.80 -18.92
N GLY A 175 10.34 -10.77 -19.35
CA GLY A 175 9.63 -11.67 -18.44
C GLY A 175 8.58 -10.95 -17.59
N SER A 176 8.12 -11.63 -16.54
CA SER A 176 7.12 -11.12 -15.59
C SER A 176 7.60 -9.89 -14.82
N LEU A 177 8.83 -9.88 -14.34
CA LEU A 177 9.45 -8.73 -13.65
C LEU A 177 9.43 -7.46 -14.51
N GLY A 178 9.86 -7.55 -15.77
CA GLY A 178 9.85 -6.43 -16.70
C GLY A 178 8.44 -5.92 -16.98
N MET A 179 7.48 -6.84 -17.18
CA MET A 179 6.08 -6.51 -17.39
C MET A 179 5.45 -5.81 -16.17
N THR A 180 5.63 -6.38 -14.98
CA THR A 180 5.11 -5.79 -13.72
C THR A 180 5.68 -4.39 -13.50
N ARG A 181 6.99 -4.20 -13.75
CA ARG A 181 7.64 -2.90 -13.65
C ARG A 181 7.04 -1.86 -14.61
N GLN A 182 6.73 -2.26 -15.83
CA GLN A 182 6.06 -1.39 -16.81
C GLN A 182 4.63 -1.06 -16.37
N LEU A 183 3.86 -2.05 -15.92
CA LEU A 183 2.48 -1.88 -15.47
C LEU A 183 2.37 -0.94 -14.26
N VAL A 184 3.33 -0.98 -13.34
CA VAL A 184 3.40 -0.05 -12.19
C VAL A 184 4.13 1.26 -12.53
N ASN A 185 4.30 1.59 -13.82
CA ASN A 185 4.93 2.83 -14.29
C ASN A 185 6.32 3.10 -13.69
N ASN A 186 7.14 2.05 -13.57
CA ASN A 186 8.46 2.09 -12.93
C ASN A 186 8.46 2.47 -11.44
N HIS A 187 7.30 2.46 -10.77
CA HIS A 187 7.20 2.60 -9.32
C HIS A 187 7.34 1.25 -8.59
N MET A 188 8.36 0.48 -9.00
CA MET A 188 8.79 -0.74 -8.33
C MET A 188 10.05 -0.43 -7.51
N TYR A 189 10.06 -0.81 -6.24
CA TYR A 189 11.11 -0.45 -5.27
C TYR A 189 11.57 -1.68 -4.48
N PRO A 190 12.85 -1.77 -4.09
CA PRO A 190 13.35 -2.96 -3.44
C PRO A 190 12.91 -2.98 -1.98
N LEU A 191 12.79 -4.17 -1.40
CA LEU A 191 12.52 -4.35 0.03
C LEU A 191 13.79 -4.07 0.87
N THR A 192 14.30 -2.85 0.76
CA THR A 192 15.40 -2.30 1.57
C THR A 192 14.92 -1.03 2.26
N VAL A 193 15.69 -0.53 3.23
CA VAL A 193 15.33 0.71 3.92
C VAL A 193 15.21 1.86 2.91
N GLU A 194 16.18 1.99 1.99
CA GLU A 194 16.24 3.02 0.97
C GLU A 194 15.12 2.88 -0.08
N GLY A 195 14.81 1.65 -0.49
CA GLY A 195 13.71 1.37 -1.41
C GLY A 195 12.36 1.74 -0.81
N LEU A 196 12.13 1.36 0.45
CA LEU A 196 10.94 1.76 1.20
C LEU A 196 10.87 3.28 1.37
N GLU A 197 11.97 3.96 1.70
CA GLU A 197 11.97 5.43 1.79
C GLU A 197 11.59 6.09 0.47
N SER A 198 12.09 5.57 -0.65
CA SER A 198 11.80 6.06 -1.99
C SER A 198 10.33 5.84 -2.37
N ALA A 199 9.79 4.66 -2.08
CA ALA A 199 8.38 4.35 -2.26
C ALA A 199 7.48 5.30 -1.45
N MET A 200 7.79 5.49 -0.16
CA MET A 200 7.00 6.38 0.70
C MET A 200 7.04 7.83 0.20
N LYS A 201 8.18 8.31 -0.30
CA LYS A 201 8.33 9.66 -0.87
C LYS A 201 7.46 9.85 -2.12
N TYR A 202 7.29 8.83 -2.94
CA TYR A 202 6.39 8.87 -4.09
C TYR A 202 4.92 8.87 -3.67
N LEU A 203 4.56 8.03 -2.70
CA LEU A 203 3.18 7.91 -2.21
C LEU A 203 2.72 9.16 -1.45
N SER A 204 3.63 9.88 -0.77
CA SER A 204 3.31 11.09 0.01
C SER A 204 3.09 12.34 -0.83
N LYS A 205 3.62 12.38 -2.06
CA LYS A 205 3.40 13.46 -3.03
C LYS A 205 1.99 13.38 -3.61
#